data_AF-K0RFF0-F1
#
_entry.id   AF-K0RFF0-F1
#
_cell.length_a   1.000
_cell.length_b   1.000
_cell.length_c   1.000
_cell.angle_alpha   90.00
_cell.angle_beta   90.00
_cell.angle_gamma   90.00
#
_symmetry.space_group_name_H-M   'P 1'
#
loop_
_entity.id
_entity.type
_entity.pdbx_description
1 polymer ?
#
loop_
_entity_poly.entity_id
_entity_poly.type
_entity_poly.pdbx_seq_one_letter_code
_entity_poly.pdbx_strand_id
1 'polypeptide(L)' 'HLKDCGRAKYSAVTDDEALEGFKMMCQYEGIIPALETSHAIYYAIQLAKSLPKDKDIVINMSGRGDKDMPQVARIMGVEV' A
#
# COMPACT_ATOMS: atom_id res chain seq x y z
N HIS A 1 24.08 -0.06 0.16
CA HIS A 1 24.60 -1.23 -0.58
C HIS A 1 23.63 -1.74 -1.65
N LEU A 2 22.45 -2.28 -1.31
CA LEU A 2 21.55 -2.89 -2.32
C LEU A 2 21.02 -1.92 -3.39
N LYS A 3 20.75 -0.66 -2.99
CA LYS A 3 20.45 0.43 -3.93
C LYS A 3 21.64 0.70 -4.85
N ASP A 4 22.83 0.85 -4.26
CA ASP A 4 24.04 1.29 -4.94
C ASP A 4 24.55 0.25 -5.94
N CYS A 5 24.36 -1.04 -5.66
CA CYS A 5 24.67 -2.12 -6.60
C CYS A 5 23.54 -2.42 -7.60
N GLY A 6 22.43 -1.67 -7.56
CA GLY A 6 21.29 -1.84 -8.47
C GLY A 6 20.39 -3.05 -8.20
N ARG A 7 20.62 -3.79 -7.11
CA ARG A 7 19.83 -4.99 -6.75
C ARG A 7 18.44 -4.64 -6.23
N ALA A 8 18.28 -3.48 -5.59
CA ALA A 8 17.00 -3.00 -5.07
C ALA A 8 16.67 -1.62 -5.63
N LYS A 9 15.40 -1.44 -6.01
CA LYS A 9 14.84 -0.15 -6.41
C LYS A 9 14.01 0.39 -5.25
N TYR A 10 14.12 1.70 -5.03
CA TYR A 10 13.41 2.40 -3.97
C TYR A 10 12.55 3.47 -4.61
N SER A 11 11.29 3.52 -4.21
CA SER A 11 10.30 4.48 -4.69
C SER A 11 9.61 5.11 -3.50
N ALA A 12 9.23 6.38 -3.63
CA ALA A 12 8.45 7.10 -2.64
C ALA A 12 6.97 6.99 -3.00
N VAL A 13 6.14 6.94 -1.97
CA VAL A 13 4.67 7.00 -2.02
C VAL A 13 4.25 8.01 -0.97
N THR A 14 3.33 8.91 -1.31
CA THR A 14 2.84 9.93 -0.37
C THR A 14 1.74 9.38 0.55
N ASP A 15 1.40 10.11 1.62
CA ASP A 15 0.32 9.72 2.53
C ASP A 15 -1.03 9.59 1.79
N ASP A 16 -1.35 10.51 0.88
CA ASP A 16 -2.58 10.47 0.08
C ASP A 16 -2.63 9.23 -0.83
N GLU A 17 -1.50 8.87 -1.43
CA GLU A 17 -1.37 7.67 -2.26
C GLU A 17 -1.48 6.39 -1.42
N ALA A 18 -0.87 6.37 -0.24
CA ALA A 18 -1.00 5.27 0.70
C ALA A 18 -2.44 5.10 1.18
N LEU A 19 -3.17 6.20 1.41
CA LEU A 19 -4.60 6.15 1.75
C LEU A 19 -5.43 5.55 0.62
N GLU A 20 -5.07 5.79 -0.64
CA GLU A 20 -5.73 5.13 -1.77
C GLU A 20 -5.44 3.62 -1.79
N GLY A 21 -4.18 3.22 -1.55
CA GLY A 21 -3.80 1.81 -1.39
C GLY A 21 -4.55 1.12 -0.25
N PHE A 22 -4.73 1.81 0.88
CA PHE A 22 -5.51 1.36 2.02
C PHE A 22 -6.97 1.10 1.62
N LYS A 23 -7.62 2.09 0.99
CA LYS A 23 -9.03 2.00 0.57
C LYS A 23 -9.24 0.84 -0.39
N MET A 24 -8.35 0.68 -1.38
CA MET A 24 -8.45 -0.40 -2.35
C MET A 24 -8.38 -1.77 -1.67
N MET A 25 -7.43 -1.99 -0.77
CA MET A 25 -7.31 -3.28 -0.07
C MET A 25 -8.55 -3.60 0.77
N CYS A 26 -9.08 -2.60 1.48
CA CYS A 26 -10.31 -2.75 2.25
C CYS A 26 -11.52 -3.06 1.36
N GLN A 27 -11.67 -2.36 0.23
CA GLN A 27 -12.84 -2.47 -0.64
C GLN A 27 -12.86 -3.75 -1.48
N TYR A 28 -11.72 -4.14 -2.03
CA TYR A 28 -11.63 -5.28 -2.96
C TYR A 28 -11.38 -6.60 -2.23
N GLU A 29 -10.58 -6.59 -1.17
CA GLU A 29 -10.12 -7.82 -0.49
C GLU A 29 -10.69 -7.96 0.94
N GLY A 30 -11.33 -6.92 1.49
CA GLY A 30 -11.85 -6.94 2.87
C GLY A 30 -10.75 -7.00 3.94
N ILE A 31 -9.50 -6.69 3.57
CA ILE A 31 -8.35 -6.69 4.46
C ILE A 31 -8.05 -5.25 4.87
N ILE A 32 -7.85 -5.01 6.16
CA ILE A 32 -7.46 -3.70 6.71
C ILE A 32 -5.95 -3.66 6.92
N PRO A 33 -5.15 -3.14 5.95
CA PRO A 33 -3.70 -3.08 6.08
C PRO A 33 -3.26 -1.97 7.05
N ALA A 34 -2.07 -2.12 7.64
CA ALA A 34 -1.40 -0.99 8.29
C ALA A 34 -1.10 0.12 7.26
N LEU A 35 -1.08 1.38 7.68
CA LEU A 35 -0.79 2.51 6.77
C LEU A 35 0.59 2.39 6.10
N GLU A 36 1.58 1.85 6.80
CA GLU A 36 2.91 1.57 6.24
C GLU A 36 2.84 0.49 5.15
N THR A 37 1.99 -0.54 5.32
CA THR A 37 1.76 -1.56 4.29
C THR A 37 1.05 -0.98 3.07
N SER A 38 0.13 -0.03 3.27
CA SER A 38 -0.64 0.60 2.19
C SER A 38 0.23 1.35 1.17
N HIS A 39 1.40 1.84 1.58
CA HIS A 39 2.39 2.40 0.65
C HIS A 39 2.83 1.36 -0.39
N ALA A 40 3.13 0.14 0.05
CA ALA A 40 3.54 -0.94 -0.84
C ALA A 40 2.39 -1.41 -1.74
N ILE A 41 1.15 -1.41 -1.23
CA ILE A 41 -0.05 -1.78 -2.00
C ILE A 41 -0.27 -0.80 -3.15
N TYR A 42 -0.29 0.51 -2.87
CA TYR A 42 -0.43 1.52 -3.91
C TYR A 42 0.67 1.38 -4.97
N TYR A 43 1.94 1.30 -4.53
CA TYR A 43 3.06 1.14 -5.46
C TYR A 43 2.93 -0.12 -6.32
N ALA A 44 2.55 -1.25 -5.73
CA ALA A 44 2.40 -2.51 -6.44
C ALA A 44 1.32 -2.44 -7.52
N ILE A 45 0.20 -1.76 -7.26
CA ILE A 45 -0.86 -1.52 -8.24
C ILE A 45 -0.34 -0.68 -9.41
N GLN A 46 0.41 0.39 -9.13
CA GLN A 46 1.00 1.23 -10.16
C GLN A 46 2.06 0.48 -10.97
N LEU A 47 2.87 -0.36 -10.31
CA LEU A 47 3.83 -1.24 -10.96
C LEU A 47 3.14 -2.26 -11.86
N ALA A 48 2.08 -2.91 -11.38
CA ALA A 48 1.32 -3.91 -12.13
C ALA A 48 0.76 -3.34 -13.44
N LYS A 49 0.30 -2.08 -13.45
CA LYS A 49 -0.17 -1.39 -14.67
C LYS A 49 0.92 -1.28 -15.75
N SER A 50 2.19 -1.29 -15.36
CA SER A 50 3.34 -1.23 -16.28
C SER A 50 3.85 -2.60 -16.73
N LEU A 51 3.42 -3.69 -16.08
CA LEU A 51 3.88 -5.03 -16.35
C LEU A 51 2.94 -5.81 -17.29
N PRO A 52 3.46 -6.81 -18.02
CA PRO A 52 2.64 -7.79 -18.71
C PRO A 52 1.70 -8.55 -17.75
N LYS A 53 0.54 -9.00 -18.25
CA LYS A 53 -0.50 -9.65 -17.44
C LYS A 53 -0.10 -11.00 -16.85
N ASP A 54 0.97 -11.62 -17.33
CA ASP A 54 1.50 -12.92 -16.87
C ASP A 54 2.52 -12.79 -15.72
N LYS A 55 2.69 -11.59 -15.15
CA LYS A 55 3.64 -11.34 -14.06
C LYS A 55 2.95 -11.32 -12.70
N ASP A 56 3.56 -12.03 -11.76
CA ASP A 56 3.15 -12.04 -10.36
C ASP A 56 3.95 -11.02 -9.56
N ILE A 57 3.27 -10.38 -8.60
CA ILE A 57 3.89 -9.47 -7.62
C ILE A 57 3.61 -10.03 -6.23
N VAL A 58 4.66 -10.18 -5.42
CA VAL A 58 4.55 -10.54 -4.01
C VAL A 58 4.73 -9.29 -3.17
N ILE A 59 3.75 -9.01 -2.31
CA ILE A 59 3.75 -7.86 -1.40
C ILE A 59 3.95 -8.38 0.02
N ASN A 60 4.85 -7.75 0.78
CA ASN A 60 4.98 -8.03 2.21
C ASN A 60 3.91 -7.25 2.99
N MET A 61 2.96 -7.96 3.58
CA MET A 61 1.93 -7.41 4.48
C MET A 61 2.52 -7.27 5.89
N SER A 62 3.22 -6.16 6.14
CA SER A 62 4.02 -5.99 7.36
C SER A 62 3.20 -5.83 8.64
N GLY A 63 1.93 -5.41 8.54
CA GLY A 63 1.07 -5.20 9.70
C GLY A 63 -0.42 -5.06 9.38
N ARG A 64 -1.21 -5.05 10.45
CA ARG A 64 -2.67 -4.87 10.43
C ARG A 64 -3.04 -3.43 10.82
N GLY A 65 -4.09 -2.88 10.20
CA GLY A 65 -4.52 -1.49 10.39
C GLY A 65 -5.48 -1.26 11.55
N ASP A 66 -5.77 -2.26 12.38
CA ASP A 66 -6.72 -2.15 13.51
C ASP A 66 -6.42 -0.95 14.44
N LYS A 67 -5.13 -0.67 14.65
CA LYS A 67 -4.68 0.40 15.53
C LYS A 67 -4.83 1.80 14.92
N ASP A 68 -4.84 1.87 13.59
CA ASP A 68 -4.79 3.12 12.83
C ASP A 68 -6.19 3.60 12.44
N MET A 69 -7.22 2.77 12.65
CA MET A 69 -8.61 3.07 12.29
C MET A 69 -9.12 4.44 12.80
N PRO A 70 -8.87 4.87 14.04
CA PRO A 70 -9.30 6.19 14.49
C PRO A 70 -8.64 7.34 13.72
N GLN A 71 -7.38 7.17 13.31
CA GLN A 71 -6.66 8.16 12.52
C GLN A 71 -7.17 8.17 11.09
N VAL A 72 -7.32 7.00 10.48
CA VAL A 72 -7.83 6.85 9.11
C VAL A 72 -9.25 7.40 8.99
N ALA A 73 -10.13 7.09 9.94
CA ALA A 73 -11.50 7.60 9.94
C ALA A 73 -11.55 9.13 9.99
N ARG A 74 -10.72 9.77 10.83
CA ARG A 74 -10.57 11.24 10.86
C ARG A 74 -10.10 11.80 9.53
N ILE A 75 -9.09 11.19 8.90
CA ILE A 75 -8.55 11.64 7.61
C ILE A 75 -9.59 11.46 6.50
N MET A 76 -10.37 10.38 6.55
CA MET A 76 -11.40 10.07 5.55
C MET A 76 -12.73 10.79 5.78
N GLY A 77 -12.87 11.54 6.88
CA GLY A 77 -14.12 12.21 7.24
C GLY A 77 -15.27 11.24 7.54
N VAL A 78 -14.95 10.05 8.05
CA VAL A 78 -15.92 9.02 8.44
C VAL A 78 -16.10 9.06 9.94
N GLU A 79 -17.34 9.18 10.42
CA GLU A 79 -17.67 8.99 11.84
C GLU A 79 -17.64 7.50 12.18
N VAL A 80 -16.95 7.15 13.28
CA VAL A 80 -16.83 5.78 13.83
C VAL A 80 -17.65 5.64 15.09
#